data_AF-A0A7C4I1R1-F1
#
_entry.id   AF-A0A7C4I1R1-F1
#
_cell.length_a   1.000
_cell.length_b   1.000
_cell.length_c   1.000
_cell.angle_alpha   90.00
_cell.angle_beta   90.00
_cell.angle_gamma   90.00
#
_symmetry.space_group_name_H-M   'P 1'
#
loop_
_entity.id
_entity.type
_entity.pdbx_description
1 polymer ?
#
loop_
_entity_poly.entity_id
_entity_poly.type
_entity_poly.pdbx_seq_one_letter_code
_entity_poly.pdbx_strand_id
1 'polypeptide(L)'
;MRSVVLTVVLLASAMLAALVAAYAWMQQPPAMFLQRSPPSYWYGVGMHGGMMGGCPCTGGYGGPAPPSGQRISMQQAVEIFERYVTGLGQGFKLKEVMEFQRNFYAIVVETDTGIGAFELLVNPYTGAVYPEPGPNMMWNTKYGMHQGMMGPYIQPTADMPITPEQAEEIALNYLRNIFRGAVEVEHPTKFYGYYTMDYKLDGNMHGMLSVNGFTGQVWYHGWHGQFIQETEMEEE
;
A
#
# COMPACT_ATOMS: atom_id res chain seq x y z
N MET A 1 2.90 -60.86 -23.69
CA MET A 1 1.50 -60.52 -23.32
C MET A 1 1.35 -59.98 -21.90
N ARG A 2 1.95 -60.58 -20.86
CA ARG A 2 1.81 -60.09 -19.47
C ARG A 2 2.39 -58.69 -19.20
N SER A 3 3.50 -58.31 -19.84
CA SER A 3 4.16 -57.01 -19.61
C SER A 3 3.43 -55.81 -20.23
N VAL A 4 2.77 -56.01 -21.38
CA VAL A 4 2.00 -54.95 -22.08
C VAL A 4 0.73 -54.61 -21.30
N VAL A 5 0.08 -55.62 -20.70
CA VAL A 5 -1.12 -55.42 -19.87
C VAL A 5 -0.79 -54.62 -18.61
N LEU A 6 0.37 -54.85 -17.97
CA LEU A 6 0.78 -54.07 -16.80
C LEU A 6 1.03 -52.59 -17.11
N THR A 7 1.68 -52.29 -18.25
CA THR A 7 1.97 -50.90 -18.64
C THR A 7 0.69 -50.13 -19.01
N VAL A 8 -0.26 -50.78 -19.67
CA VAL A 8 -1.56 -50.17 -20.00
C VAL A 8 -2.39 -49.91 -18.74
N VAL A 9 -2.37 -50.82 -17.75
CA VAL A 9 -3.08 -50.62 -16.48
C VAL A 9 -2.46 -49.47 -15.66
N LEU A 10 -1.13 -49.35 -15.63
CA LEU A 10 -0.46 -48.26 -14.90
C LEU A 10 -0.72 -46.89 -15.54
N LEU A 11 -0.68 -46.78 -16.87
CA LEU A 11 -0.98 -45.52 -17.57
C LEU A 11 -2.46 -45.11 -17.42
N ALA A 12 -3.38 -46.08 -17.47
CA ALA A 12 -4.79 -45.82 -17.23
C ALA A 12 -5.05 -45.33 -15.80
N SER A 13 -4.34 -45.88 -14.80
CA SER A 13 -4.46 -45.45 -13.40
C SER A 13 -3.89 -44.06 -13.14
N ALA A 14 -2.80 -43.67 -13.81
CA ALA A 14 -2.23 -42.33 -13.70
C ALA A 14 -3.13 -41.26 -14.36
N MET A 15 -3.73 -41.56 -15.51
CA MET A 15 -4.71 -40.67 -16.14
C MET A 15 -5.96 -40.51 -15.30
N LEU A 16 -6.44 -41.59 -14.67
CA LEU A 16 -7.61 -41.53 -13.78
C LEU A 16 -7.31 -40.71 -12.53
N ALA A 17 -6.11 -40.83 -11.94
CA ALA A 17 -5.70 -40.02 -10.81
C ALA A 17 -5.60 -38.52 -11.16
N ALA A 18 -5.06 -38.19 -12.33
CA ALA A 18 -4.97 -36.80 -12.82
C ALA A 18 -6.36 -36.20 -13.08
N LEU A 19 -7.29 -36.98 -13.65
CA LEU A 19 -8.67 -36.55 -13.88
C LEU A 19 -9.46 -36.37 -12.58
N VAL A 20 -9.24 -37.23 -11.58
CA VAL A 20 -9.87 -37.09 -10.26
C VAL A 20 -9.29 -35.86 -9.52
N ALA A 21 -7.99 -35.59 -9.63
CA ALA A 21 -7.38 -34.40 -9.04
C ALA A 21 -7.88 -33.11 -9.71
N ALA A 22 -7.98 -33.08 -11.05
CA ALA A 22 -8.53 -31.95 -11.79
C ALA A 22 -10.02 -31.72 -11.47
N TYR A 23 -10.81 -32.79 -11.38
CA TYR A 23 -12.21 -32.72 -10.97
C TYR A 23 -12.35 -32.24 -9.53
N ALA A 24 -11.51 -32.70 -8.60
CA ALA A 24 -11.51 -32.22 -7.21
C ALA A 24 -11.08 -30.74 -7.08
N TRP A 25 -10.20 -30.27 -7.95
CA TRP A 25 -9.84 -28.84 -8.07
C TRP A 25 -10.97 -27.99 -8.65
N MET A 26 -11.70 -28.51 -9.66
CA MET A 26 -12.85 -27.81 -10.26
C MET A 26 -14.09 -27.80 -9.36
N GLN A 27 -14.18 -28.72 -8.40
CA GLN A 27 -15.27 -28.79 -7.42
C GLN A 27 -14.96 -28.03 -6.12
N GLN A 28 -13.80 -27.37 -6.02
CA GLN A 28 -13.58 -26.38 -4.95
C GLN A 28 -14.60 -25.25 -5.17
N PRO A 29 -15.54 -25.00 -4.25
CA PRO A 29 -16.37 -23.81 -4.36
C PRO A 29 -15.43 -22.59 -4.39
N PRO A 30 -15.70 -21.55 -5.19
CA PRO A 30 -14.98 -20.29 -5.03
C PRO A 30 -15.08 -19.94 -3.56
N ALA A 31 -13.93 -19.72 -2.91
CA ALA A 31 -13.86 -19.39 -1.49
C ALA A 31 -14.94 -18.35 -1.23
N MET A 32 -16.00 -18.77 -0.54
CA MET A 32 -17.14 -17.92 -0.28
C MET A 32 -16.61 -16.77 0.55
N PHE A 33 -16.43 -15.63 -0.12
CA PHE A 33 -16.41 -14.32 0.49
C PHE A 33 -17.66 -14.25 1.35
N LEU A 34 -17.49 -14.55 2.65
CA LEU A 34 -18.48 -14.16 3.64
C LEU A 34 -18.56 -12.64 3.55
N GLN A 35 -19.67 -12.23 2.96
CA GLN A 35 -20.18 -10.89 2.87
C GLN A 35 -20.00 -10.16 4.20
N ARG A 36 -18.90 -9.44 4.31
CA ARG A 36 -18.70 -8.41 5.30
C ARG A 36 -18.53 -7.14 4.51
N SER A 37 -19.61 -6.37 4.43
CA SER A 37 -19.60 -4.99 3.96
C SER A 37 -18.37 -4.29 4.54
N PRO A 38 -17.58 -3.55 3.73
CA PRO A 38 -16.46 -2.82 4.28
C PRO A 38 -17.00 -1.85 5.34
N PRO A 39 -16.44 -1.81 6.55
CA PRO A 39 -16.80 -0.77 7.49
C PRO A 39 -16.38 0.57 6.85
N SER A 40 -17.40 1.37 6.53
CA SER A 40 -17.28 2.75 6.08
C SER A 40 -16.66 3.59 7.18
N TYR A 41 -15.34 3.55 7.30
CA TYR A 41 -14.60 4.52 8.09
C TYR A 41 -14.50 5.80 7.25
N TRP A 42 -15.43 6.74 7.51
CA TRP A 42 -15.26 8.20 7.60
C TRP A 42 -16.49 9.05 7.19
N TYR A 43 -17.69 8.68 7.67
CA TYR A 43 -18.76 9.66 7.93
C TYR A 43 -19.44 9.35 9.26
N GLY A 44 -18.90 9.91 10.34
CA GLY A 44 -19.55 9.93 11.65
C GLY A 44 -20.14 11.31 11.92
N VAL A 45 -21.35 11.56 11.41
CA VAL A 45 -22.24 12.59 12.00
C VAL A 45 -22.82 11.97 13.27
N GLY A 46 -22.60 12.66 14.39
CA GLY A 46 -22.61 12.06 15.72
C GLY A 46 -23.97 11.72 16.30
N MET A 47 -23.92 11.00 17.44
CA MET A 47 -24.89 11.10 18.53
C MET A 47 -24.42 10.26 19.74
N HIS A 48 -24.31 10.93 20.89
CA HIS A 48 -24.41 10.41 22.28
C HIS A 48 -23.26 9.62 22.94
N GLY A 49 -22.38 10.35 23.64
CA GLY A 49 -22.38 10.38 25.11
C GLY A 49 -21.64 9.29 25.92
N GLY A 50 -20.54 9.69 26.56
CA GLY A 50 -20.35 9.44 28.01
C GLY A 50 -19.28 8.45 28.48
N MET A 51 -18.23 9.01 29.10
CA MET A 51 -17.47 8.51 30.27
C MET A 51 -16.42 7.38 30.11
N MET A 52 -15.15 7.78 30.21
CA MET A 52 -13.99 7.19 30.93
C MET A 52 -12.73 7.67 30.17
N GLY A 53 -11.99 8.67 30.61
CA GLY A 53 -11.22 8.70 31.85
C GLY A 53 -9.75 8.82 31.44
N GLY A 54 -9.18 10.03 31.53
CA GLY A 54 -7.95 10.42 30.85
C GLY A 54 -6.66 9.72 31.30
N CYS A 55 -5.73 9.60 30.36
CA CYS A 55 -4.31 9.42 30.61
C CYS A 55 -3.53 10.44 29.74
N PRO A 56 -2.65 11.29 30.33
CA PRO A 56 -2.09 12.46 29.66
C PRO A 56 -0.81 12.12 28.89
N CYS A 57 -0.91 11.32 27.81
CA CYS A 57 0.22 11.08 26.90
C CYS A 57 -0.16 11.12 25.41
N THR A 58 -1.42 11.36 25.06
CA THR A 58 -1.85 11.56 23.67
C THR A 58 -1.88 13.05 23.35
N GLY A 59 -0.69 13.61 23.11
CA GLY A 59 -0.55 14.91 22.46
C GLY A 59 -1.16 14.82 21.06
N GLY A 60 -2.26 15.56 20.87
CA GLY A 60 -3.11 15.64 19.69
C GLY A 60 -2.57 15.03 18.40
N TYR A 61 -3.18 13.92 17.97
CA TYR A 61 -3.36 13.66 16.55
C TYR A 61 -3.98 14.92 15.95
N GLY A 62 -3.15 15.72 15.28
CA GLY A 62 -3.56 16.95 14.62
C GLY A 62 -4.60 16.60 13.56
N GLY A 63 -5.87 16.67 13.94
CA GLY A 63 -6.93 16.87 12.96
C GLY A 63 -6.55 18.06 12.08
N PRO A 64 -6.98 18.10 10.81
CA PRO A 64 -6.56 19.12 9.88
C PRO A 64 -6.76 20.49 10.53
N ALA A 65 -5.66 21.20 10.77
CA ALA A 65 -5.72 22.58 11.22
C ALA A 65 -6.62 23.34 10.23
N PRO A 66 -7.52 24.22 10.71
CA PRO A 66 -8.29 25.06 9.81
C PRO A 66 -7.31 25.77 8.86
N PRO A 67 -7.63 25.96 7.57
CA PRO A 67 -6.73 26.62 6.62
C PRO A 67 -6.52 28.07 7.05
N SER A 68 -5.54 28.32 7.91
CA SER A 68 -5.10 29.64 8.31
C SER A 68 -3.73 29.86 7.68
N GLY A 69 -3.72 30.08 6.38
CA GLY A 69 -2.49 30.25 5.61
C GLY A 69 -2.69 30.08 4.12
N GLN A 70 -1.81 30.69 3.33
CA GLN A 70 -1.68 30.36 1.92
C GLN A 70 -1.17 28.93 1.80
N ARG A 71 -1.80 28.12 0.93
CA ARG A 71 -1.29 26.80 0.58
C ARG A 71 0.11 26.94 -0.03
N ILE A 72 1.07 26.16 0.45
CA ILE A 72 2.43 26.14 -0.11
C ILE A 72 2.41 25.56 -1.53
N SER A 73 3.38 25.95 -2.36
CA SER A 73 3.52 25.41 -3.72
C SER A 73 4.16 24.02 -3.72
N MET A 74 4.04 23.31 -4.84
CA MET A 74 4.77 22.07 -5.10
C MET A 74 6.27 22.23 -4.89
N GLN A 75 6.87 23.30 -5.42
CA GLN A 75 8.30 23.58 -5.25
C GLN A 75 8.67 23.71 -3.77
N GLN A 76 7.86 24.41 -2.96
CA GLN A 76 8.11 24.54 -1.53
C GLN A 76 7.98 23.20 -0.80
N ALA A 77 7.05 22.33 -1.22
CA ALA A 77 6.90 21.00 -0.67
C ALA A 77 8.12 20.11 -0.98
N VAL A 78 8.62 20.14 -2.22
CA VAL A 78 9.86 19.46 -2.62
C VAL A 78 11.03 19.92 -1.75
N GLU A 79 11.25 21.23 -1.60
CA GLU A 79 12.32 21.77 -0.74
C GLU A 79 12.17 21.33 0.74
N ILE A 80 10.94 21.18 1.24
CA ILE A 80 10.68 20.69 2.60
C ILE A 80 11.09 19.21 2.70
N PHE A 81 10.70 18.38 1.74
CA PHE A 81 11.06 16.97 1.71
C PHE A 81 12.58 16.77 1.56
N GLU A 82 13.23 17.51 0.67
CA GLU A 82 14.68 17.45 0.47
C GLU A 82 15.45 17.80 1.75
N ARG A 83 15.03 18.87 2.44
CA ARG A 83 15.61 19.22 3.75
C ARG A 83 15.38 18.13 4.79
N TYR A 84 14.20 17.52 4.80
CA TYR A 84 13.91 16.42 5.73
C TYR A 84 14.83 15.22 5.46
N VAL A 85 14.92 14.76 4.21
CA VAL A 85 15.75 13.63 3.80
C VAL A 85 17.22 13.90 4.06
N THR A 86 17.72 15.10 3.72
CA THR A 86 19.10 15.51 4.01
C THR A 86 19.39 15.46 5.51
N GLY A 87 18.42 15.81 6.35
CA GLY A 87 18.53 15.77 7.81
C GLY A 87 18.65 14.35 8.40
N LEU A 88 18.23 13.31 7.67
CA LEU A 88 18.39 11.92 8.08
C LEU A 88 19.82 11.40 7.89
N GLY A 89 20.63 12.10 7.09
CA GLY A 89 22.00 11.72 6.74
C GLY A 89 22.11 11.04 5.37
N GLN A 90 23.21 10.34 5.16
CA GLN A 90 23.46 9.60 3.92
C GLN A 90 22.62 8.32 3.88
N GLY A 91 22.31 7.84 2.67
CA GLY A 91 21.61 6.56 2.47
C GLY A 91 20.17 6.67 1.99
N PHE A 92 19.61 7.88 1.90
CA PHE A 92 18.23 8.11 1.47
C PHE A 92 18.16 9.17 0.36
N LYS A 93 17.25 8.96 -0.59
CA LYS A 93 16.90 9.95 -1.61
C LYS A 93 15.39 9.98 -1.85
N LEU A 94 14.89 11.11 -2.32
CA LEU A 94 13.51 11.20 -2.81
C LEU A 94 13.42 10.47 -4.14
N LYS A 95 12.33 9.71 -4.32
CA LYS A 95 11.98 9.08 -5.60
C LYS A 95 10.93 9.90 -6.33
N GLU A 96 9.88 10.29 -5.61
CA GLU A 96 8.72 10.93 -6.18
C GLU A 96 8.11 11.88 -5.14
N VAL A 97 7.54 12.98 -5.61
CA VAL A 97 6.68 13.86 -4.83
C VAL A 97 5.37 14.06 -5.56
N MET A 98 4.25 13.94 -4.85
CA MET A 98 2.91 14.18 -5.39
C MET A 98 2.18 15.26 -4.59
N GLU A 99 1.40 16.07 -5.29
CA GLU A 99 0.45 16.99 -4.69
C GLU A 99 -0.96 16.42 -4.77
N PHE A 100 -1.60 16.32 -3.60
CA PHE A 100 -3.01 16.01 -3.47
C PHE A 100 -3.76 17.15 -2.79
N GLN A 101 -5.09 17.16 -2.92
CA GLN A 101 -5.95 18.16 -2.32
C GLN A 101 -5.64 18.43 -0.83
N ARG A 102 -5.30 17.40 -0.06
CA ARG A 102 -5.18 17.51 1.42
C ARG A 102 -3.74 17.47 1.95
N ASN A 103 -2.78 17.04 1.15
CA ASN A 103 -1.37 16.93 1.55
C ASN A 103 -0.46 16.90 0.33
N PHE A 104 0.83 17.09 0.56
CA PHE A 104 1.86 16.61 -0.35
C PHE A 104 2.35 15.27 0.17
N TYR A 105 2.69 14.37 -0.74
CA TYR A 105 3.19 13.03 -0.47
C TYR A 105 4.57 12.89 -1.09
N ALA A 106 5.44 12.10 -0.47
CA ALA A 106 6.72 11.75 -1.05
C ALA A 106 7.14 10.32 -0.68
N ILE A 107 7.77 9.66 -1.65
CA ILE A 107 8.48 8.40 -1.46
C ILE A 107 9.95 8.69 -1.19
N VAL A 108 10.46 8.11 -0.10
CA VAL A 108 11.90 8.07 0.20
C VAL A 108 12.39 6.65 -0.04
N VAL A 109 13.46 6.50 -0.82
CA VAL A 109 14.12 5.20 -1.09
C VAL A 109 15.51 5.16 -0.48
N GLU A 110 15.99 3.94 -0.22
CA GLU A 110 17.39 3.69 0.08
C GLU A 110 18.25 3.90 -1.18
N THR A 111 19.37 4.60 -1.04
CA THR A 111 20.25 4.90 -2.18
C THR A 111 20.96 3.68 -2.74
N ASP A 112 21.26 2.67 -1.92
CA ASP A 112 22.02 1.48 -2.29
C ASP A 112 21.15 0.36 -2.88
N THR A 113 19.91 0.21 -2.40
CA THR A 113 18.99 -0.85 -2.87
C THR A 113 17.90 -0.34 -3.81
N GLY A 114 17.58 0.96 -3.79
CA GLY A 114 16.42 1.54 -4.48
C GLY A 114 15.07 1.13 -3.87
N ILE A 115 15.07 0.38 -2.76
CA ILE A 115 13.84 -0.05 -2.08
C ILE A 115 13.25 1.15 -1.33
N GLY A 116 11.93 1.29 -1.38
CA GLY A 116 11.16 2.24 -0.59
C GLY A 116 11.47 2.07 0.90
N ALA A 117 12.07 3.10 1.48
CA ALA A 117 12.38 3.16 2.89
C ALA A 117 11.12 3.50 3.68
N PHE A 118 10.49 4.62 3.37
CA PHE A 118 9.27 5.09 4.04
C PHE A 118 8.61 6.20 3.21
N GLU A 119 7.38 6.51 3.59
CA GLU A 119 6.53 7.51 2.94
C GLU A 119 6.28 8.67 3.89
N LEU A 120 6.31 9.89 3.35
CA LEU A 120 6.14 11.13 4.10
C LEU A 120 4.99 11.95 3.55
N LEU A 121 4.35 12.70 4.44
CA LEU A 121 3.37 13.70 4.11
C LEU A 121 3.81 15.08 4.60
N VAL A 122 3.46 16.11 3.84
CA VAL A 122 3.57 17.50 4.24
C VAL A 122 2.18 18.13 4.31
N ASN A 123 1.91 18.81 5.44
CA ASN A 123 0.70 19.61 5.57
C ASN A 123 0.78 20.84 4.65
N PRO A 124 -0.21 21.07 3.77
CA PRO A 124 -0.13 22.12 2.76
C PRO A 124 -0.14 23.55 3.30
N TYR A 125 -0.52 23.75 4.56
CA TYR A 125 -0.70 25.07 5.16
C TYR A 125 0.35 25.37 6.22
N THR A 126 0.87 24.35 6.91
CA THR A 126 1.86 24.52 7.98
C THR A 126 3.26 24.09 7.57
N GLY A 127 3.42 23.32 6.48
CA GLY A 127 4.69 22.72 6.09
C GLY A 127 5.19 21.62 7.03
N ALA A 128 4.37 21.17 7.98
CA ALA A 128 4.74 20.11 8.91
C ALA A 128 4.89 18.77 8.18
N VAL A 129 6.04 18.11 8.38
CA VAL A 129 6.34 16.78 7.85
C VAL A 129 5.92 15.71 8.85
N TYR A 130 5.29 14.64 8.38
CA TYR A 130 4.94 13.48 9.21
C TYR A 130 4.91 12.20 8.38
N PRO A 131 5.12 11.01 8.99
CA PRO A 131 5.01 9.75 8.28
C PRO A 131 3.59 9.55 7.72
N GLU A 132 3.48 8.95 6.54
CA GLU A 132 2.18 8.55 6.02
C GLU A 132 1.53 7.50 6.93
N PRO A 133 0.24 7.64 7.30
CA PRO A 133 -0.46 6.63 8.08
C PRO A 133 -0.75 5.38 7.25
N GLY A 134 -0.86 4.22 7.91
CA GLY A 134 -1.25 2.97 7.26
C GLY A 134 -0.04 2.09 6.90
N PRO A 135 0.12 1.63 5.65
CA PRO A 135 1.16 0.66 5.24
C PRO A 135 2.58 1.03 5.70
N ASN A 136 2.96 2.29 5.51
CA ASN A 136 4.24 2.84 5.97
C ASN A 136 4.51 2.63 7.47
N MET A 137 3.50 2.71 8.32
CA MET A 137 3.65 2.52 9.77
C MET A 137 3.35 1.08 10.22
N MET A 138 2.44 0.39 9.53
CA MET A 138 1.83 -0.87 9.95
C MET A 138 2.40 -2.11 9.26
N TRP A 139 2.83 -1.98 8.01
CA TRP A 139 3.34 -3.07 7.18
C TRP A 139 4.83 -2.97 6.90
N ASN A 140 5.42 -1.78 7.04
CA ASN A 140 6.86 -1.59 6.89
C ASN A 140 7.64 -2.34 7.97
N THR A 141 8.38 -3.37 7.56
CA THR A 141 9.14 -4.26 8.45
C THR A 141 10.50 -3.69 8.85
N LYS A 142 10.99 -2.65 8.17
CA LYS A 142 12.29 -2.02 8.45
C LYS A 142 12.18 -0.68 9.18
N TYR A 143 11.26 0.17 8.73
CA TYR A 143 11.14 1.56 9.19
C TYR A 143 9.81 1.86 9.90
N GLY A 144 8.90 0.88 9.98
CA GLY A 144 7.60 1.03 10.63
C GLY A 144 7.65 0.96 12.17
N MET A 145 6.48 1.07 12.81
CA MET A 145 6.36 1.16 14.28
C MET A 145 6.82 -0.09 15.04
N HIS A 146 6.96 -1.22 14.37
CA HIS A 146 7.34 -2.50 14.98
C HIS A 146 8.79 -2.55 15.47
N GLN A 147 9.64 -1.60 15.03
CA GLN A 147 11.08 -1.60 15.31
C GLN A 147 11.49 -0.95 16.65
N GLY A 148 10.58 -0.43 17.48
CA GLY A 148 11.01 0.40 18.63
C GLY A 148 10.21 0.40 19.93
N MET A 149 8.95 -0.07 19.98
CA MET A 149 8.10 0.22 21.15
C MET A 149 7.21 -0.94 21.65
N MET A 150 7.77 -2.15 21.85
CA MET A 150 7.12 -3.33 22.47
C MET A 150 6.42 -4.32 21.51
N GLY A 151 6.69 -4.24 20.21
CA GLY A 151 6.29 -5.27 19.24
C GLY A 151 7.25 -6.46 19.20
N PRO A 152 6.83 -7.64 18.71
CA PRO A 152 7.77 -8.71 18.39
C PRO A 152 8.79 -8.19 17.37
N TYR A 153 10.07 -8.48 17.59
CA TYR A 153 11.10 -8.12 16.63
C TYR A 153 10.84 -8.86 15.30
N ILE A 154 10.55 -8.11 14.25
CA ILE A 154 10.40 -8.61 12.89
C ILE A 154 11.73 -8.37 12.18
N GLN A 155 12.32 -9.42 11.61
CA GLN A 155 13.47 -9.28 10.73
C GLN A 155 13.04 -8.49 9.50
N PRO A 156 13.64 -7.32 9.21
CA PRO A 156 13.31 -6.54 8.04
C PRO A 156 13.50 -7.34 6.76
N THR A 157 12.53 -7.31 5.84
CA THR A 157 12.65 -8.00 4.56
C THR A 157 11.84 -7.30 3.46
N ALA A 158 12.44 -7.25 2.27
CA ALA A 158 11.77 -6.91 1.02
C ALA A 158 11.55 -8.16 0.13
N ASP A 159 12.02 -9.32 0.58
CA ASP A 159 11.72 -10.61 -0.03
C ASP A 159 10.33 -11.04 0.41
N MET A 160 9.38 -10.88 -0.51
CA MET A 160 7.95 -11.08 -0.29
C MET A 160 7.43 -12.19 -1.21
N PRO A 161 6.51 -13.05 -0.73
CA PRO A 161 5.95 -14.12 -1.56
C PRO A 161 5.05 -13.59 -2.69
N ILE A 162 4.45 -12.41 -2.52
CA ILE A 162 3.73 -11.72 -3.59
C ILE A 162 4.75 -10.92 -4.40
N THR A 163 4.80 -11.22 -5.69
CA THR A 163 5.63 -10.50 -6.68
C THR A 163 5.02 -9.12 -7.01
N PRO A 164 5.81 -8.17 -7.55
CA PRO A 164 5.28 -6.90 -8.01
C PRO A 164 4.11 -7.05 -9.00
N GLU A 165 4.22 -7.98 -9.95
CA GLU A 165 3.20 -8.21 -10.97
C GLU A 165 1.89 -8.75 -10.35
N GLN A 166 2.00 -9.61 -9.34
CA GLN A 166 0.83 -10.07 -8.58
C GLN A 166 0.20 -8.94 -7.75
N ALA A 167 1.02 -8.05 -7.18
CA ALA A 167 0.52 -6.89 -6.45
C ALA A 167 -0.24 -5.92 -7.36
N GLU A 168 0.29 -5.67 -8.58
CA GLU A 168 -0.38 -4.90 -9.63
C GLU A 168 -1.73 -5.52 -10.01
N GLU A 169 -1.78 -6.84 -10.23
CA GLU A 169 -3.02 -7.54 -10.56
C GLU A 169 -4.05 -7.46 -9.40
N ILE A 170 -3.61 -7.62 -8.15
CA ILE A 170 -4.45 -7.49 -6.97
C ILE A 170 -5.06 -6.07 -6.90
N ALA A 171 -4.23 -5.04 -7.09
CA ALA A 171 -4.64 -3.65 -7.09
C ALA A 171 -5.64 -3.35 -8.22
N LEU A 172 -5.34 -3.80 -9.44
CA LEU A 172 -6.19 -3.61 -10.60
C LEU A 172 -7.57 -4.25 -10.39
N ASN A 173 -7.61 -5.48 -9.87
CA ASN A 173 -8.84 -6.19 -9.55
C ASN A 173 -9.65 -5.48 -8.46
N TYR A 174 -8.98 -4.97 -7.42
CA TYR A 174 -9.63 -4.18 -6.37
C TYR A 174 -10.28 -2.91 -6.94
N LEU A 175 -9.54 -2.14 -7.74
CA LEU A 175 -10.02 -0.87 -8.30
C LEU A 175 -11.17 -1.06 -9.30
N ARG A 176 -11.13 -2.10 -10.14
CA ARG A 176 -12.22 -2.44 -11.08
C ARG A 176 -13.54 -2.77 -10.40
N ASN A 177 -13.51 -3.19 -9.13
CA ASN A 177 -14.73 -3.43 -8.36
C ASN A 177 -15.35 -2.13 -7.81
N ILE A 178 -14.58 -1.05 -7.74
CA ILE A 178 -14.99 0.22 -7.10
C ILE A 178 -15.32 1.28 -8.16
N PHE A 179 -14.54 1.35 -9.23
CA PHE A 179 -14.72 2.34 -10.28
C PHE A 179 -15.47 1.78 -11.48
N ARG A 180 -16.21 2.67 -12.15
CA ARG A 180 -16.71 2.46 -13.50
C ARG A 180 -15.77 3.24 -14.42
N GLY A 181 -15.20 2.58 -15.43
CA GLY A 181 -14.23 3.20 -16.33
C GLY A 181 -13.03 2.29 -16.61
N ALA A 182 -12.13 2.75 -17.47
CA ALA A 182 -10.85 2.10 -17.70
C ALA A 182 -9.93 2.39 -16.51
N VAL A 183 -9.44 1.33 -15.86
CA VAL A 183 -8.49 1.43 -14.76
C VAL A 183 -7.15 0.87 -15.22
N GLU A 184 -6.09 1.62 -14.94
CA GLU A 184 -4.70 1.23 -15.14
C GLU A 184 -3.94 1.44 -13.83
N VAL A 185 -3.03 0.53 -13.50
CA VAL A 185 -2.18 0.60 -12.31
C VAL A 185 -0.74 0.77 -12.79
N GLU A 186 0.00 1.69 -12.18
CA GLU A 186 1.40 1.93 -12.52
C GLU A 186 2.31 0.89 -11.85
N HIS A 187 3.59 0.90 -12.25
CA HIS A 187 4.54 -0.08 -11.74
C HIS A 187 4.73 0.07 -10.22
N PRO A 188 4.68 -1.01 -9.44
CA PRO A 188 4.81 -0.93 -7.99
C PRO A 188 6.16 -0.40 -7.50
N THR A 189 6.11 0.58 -6.61
CA THR A 189 7.23 0.86 -5.72
C THR A 189 7.25 -0.19 -4.61
N LYS A 190 8.37 -0.93 -4.53
CA LYS A 190 8.59 -1.96 -3.52
C LYS A 190 9.09 -1.33 -2.22
N PHE A 191 8.42 -1.63 -1.12
CA PHE A 191 8.86 -1.32 0.24
C PHE A 191 9.14 -2.61 1.02
N TYR A 192 9.71 -2.46 2.22
CA TYR A 192 9.93 -3.57 3.13
C TYR A 192 8.61 -4.12 3.70
N GLY A 193 7.96 -5.03 2.98
CA GLY A 193 6.76 -5.75 3.43
C GLY A 193 5.45 -5.38 2.71
N TYR A 194 5.51 -4.43 1.78
CA TYR A 194 4.37 -4.02 0.96
C TYR A 194 4.83 -3.36 -0.34
N TYR A 195 3.85 -3.10 -1.21
CA TYR A 195 4.00 -2.35 -2.45
C TYR A 195 3.06 -1.15 -2.42
N THR A 196 3.50 -0.01 -2.96
CA THR A 196 2.64 1.15 -3.25
C THR A 196 2.56 1.33 -4.76
N MET A 197 1.35 1.58 -5.28
CA MET A 197 1.09 1.83 -6.69
C MET A 197 0.17 3.03 -6.87
N ASP A 198 0.49 3.85 -7.85
CA ASP A 198 -0.42 4.83 -8.40
C ASP A 198 -1.35 4.20 -9.43
N TYR A 199 -2.49 4.83 -9.67
CA TYR A 199 -3.45 4.34 -10.64
C TYR A 199 -4.13 5.47 -11.39
N LYS A 200 -4.46 5.17 -12.64
CA LYS A 200 -5.20 6.04 -13.55
C LYS A 200 -6.64 5.56 -13.70
N LEU A 201 -7.54 6.53 -13.83
CA LEU A 201 -8.92 6.33 -14.25
C LEU A 201 -9.15 7.07 -15.55
N ASP A 202 -9.58 6.34 -16.59
CA ASP A 202 -9.81 6.85 -17.94
C ASP A 202 -8.60 7.65 -18.48
N GLY A 203 -7.39 7.13 -18.21
CA GLY A 203 -6.11 7.71 -18.66
C GLY A 203 -5.57 8.86 -17.81
N ASN A 204 -6.25 9.29 -16.75
CA ASN A 204 -5.79 10.37 -15.88
C ASN A 204 -5.36 9.86 -14.51
N MET A 205 -4.25 10.37 -13.98
CA MET A 205 -3.79 10.04 -12.63
C MET A 205 -4.86 10.38 -11.60
N HIS A 206 -5.21 9.42 -10.76
CA HIS A 206 -6.37 9.52 -9.87
C HIS A 206 -6.02 9.36 -8.39
N GLY A 207 -5.08 8.48 -8.07
CA GLY A 207 -4.59 8.31 -6.70
C GLY A 207 -3.73 7.07 -6.56
N MET A 208 -3.62 6.58 -5.33
CA MET A 208 -2.74 5.47 -4.99
C MET A 208 -3.39 4.46 -4.03
N LEU A 209 -2.79 3.28 -3.96
CA LEU A 209 -3.10 2.24 -3.00
C LEU A 209 -1.86 1.40 -2.71
N SER A 210 -1.90 0.69 -1.59
CA SER A 210 -0.87 -0.29 -1.25
C SER A 210 -1.41 -1.71 -1.22
N VAL A 211 -0.52 -2.67 -1.47
CA VAL A 211 -0.78 -4.11 -1.31
C VAL A 211 0.25 -4.70 -0.35
N ASN A 212 -0.22 -5.36 0.70
CA ASN A 212 0.66 -6.10 1.61
C ASN A 212 1.33 -7.26 0.87
N GLY A 213 2.65 -7.33 0.88
CA GLY A 213 3.39 -8.32 0.09
C GLY A 213 3.36 -9.75 0.64
N PHE A 214 2.78 -9.96 1.82
CA PHE A 214 2.61 -11.30 2.42
C PHE A 214 1.18 -11.82 2.31
N THR A 215 0.20 -10.93 2.50
CA THR A 215 -1.21 -11.33 2.61
C THR A 215 -2.05 -10.96 1.39
N GLY A 216 -1.56 -10.06 0.53
CA GLY A 216 -2.32 -9.50 -0.59
C GLY A 216 -3.42 -8.54 -0.15
N GLN A 217 -3.44 -8.15 1.12
CA GLN A 217 -4.40 -7.17 1.62
C GLN A 217 -4.18 -5.83 0.93
N VAL A 218 -5.27 -5.24 0.42
CA VAL A 218 -5.26 -3.91 -0.19
C VAL A 218 -5.55 -2.84 0.86
N TRP A 219 -4.77 -1.75 0.83
CA TRP A 219 -5.02 -0.52 1.56
C TRP A 219 -5.27 0.60 0.55
N TYR A 220 -6.49 1.13 0.49
CA TYR A 220 -6.86 2.22 -0.42
C TYR A 220 -6.58 3.60 0.20
N HIS A 221 -5.87 4.48 -0.49
CA HIS A 221 -5.42 5.76 0.07
C HIS A 221 -6.41 6.91 -0.17
N GLY A 222 -7.66 6.73 0.25
CA GLY A 222 -8.72 7.74 0.04
C GLY A 222 -8.54 9.06 0.83
N TRP A 223 -7.58 9.13 1.76
CA TRP A 223 -7.41 10.29 2.64
C TRP A 223 -6.72 11.48 1.97
N HIS A 224 -5.96 11.29 0.89
CA HIS A 224 -5.25 12.37 0.19
C HIS A 224 -6.22 13.35 -0.52
N GLY A 225 -7.40 12.87 -0.90
CA GLY A 225 -8.34 13.63 -1.72
C GLY A 225 -8.00 13.51 -3.21
N GLN A 226 -8.27 14.56 -3.99
CA GLN A 226 -8.01 14.56 -5.44
C GLN A 226 -6.52 14.73 -5.73
N PHE A 227 -6.01 14.01 -6.74
CA PHE A 227 -4.70 14.26 -7.33
C PHE A 227 -4.64 15.64 -7.99
N ILE A 228 -3.49 16.29 -7.94
CA ILE A 228 -3.26 17.61 -8.55
C ILE A 228 -2.10 17.57 -9.56
N GLN A 229 -0.92 17.13 -9.12
CA GLN A 229 0.29 17.03 -9.95
C GLN A 229 1.34 16.15 -9.25
N GLU A 230 2.36 15.73 -9.99
CA GLU A 230 3.51 14.97 -9.47
C GLU A 230 4.83 15.50 -10.03
N THR A 231 5.91 15.08 -9.39
CA THR A 231 7.28 15.33 -9.85
C THR A 231 8.09 14.08 -9.51
N GLU A 232 8.53 13.39 -10.55
CA GLU A 232 9.54 12.34 -10.46
C GLU A 232 10.91 12.97 -10.21
N MET A 233 11.66 12.40 -9.28
CA MET A 233 13.01 12.86 -8.97
C MET A 233 13.99 12.15 -9.90
N GLU A 234 14.87 12.90 -10.55
CA GLU A 234 15.82 12.33 -11.52
C GLU A 234 16.71 11.26 -10.84
N GLU A 235 16.87 10.13 -11.52
CA GLU A 235 17.82 9.09 -11.12
C GLU A 235 19.25 9.57 -11.42
N GLU A 236 19.87 10.30 -10.48
CA GLU A 236 21.33 10.46 -10.45
C GLU A 236 22.05 9.16 -10.06
#